data_AF-A0A1V3XSE7-F1
#
_entry.id   AF-A0A1V3XSE7-F1
#
_cell.length_a   1.000
_cell.length_b   1.000
_cell.length_c   1.000
_cell.angle_alpha   90.00
_cell.angle_beta   90.00
_cell.angle_gamma   90.00
#
_symmetry.space_group_name_H-M   'P 1'
#
loop_
_entity.id
_entity.type
_entity.pdbx_description
1 polymer ?
#
loop_
_entity_poly.entity_id
_entity_poly.type
_entity_poly.pdbx_seq_one_letter_code
_entity_poly.pdbx_strand_id
1 'polypeptide(L)'
;MTEFTGLTGSPFDPDALRAKYQQERDKRLRPDGIRQYVQIAGAFARFGDDPWADPDFSRDPVTETTDVAIIGAGFGGLLIGARCRQLGVDDIRLIDKAADVGGTWYWNRYPGIACDVESYIYLPLLEELGYVPTEKYAKGAEIFAHCRRIAEHYDLYRNARLNTEVTEIRWDPSDSRWVIATNRNDTIRARFVAMANGYLQKPKLPGIDGITSFGGHAFHTSRWDYGYTGKNLERLSDKRIGIIGTGATAIQCVPRLAEAVRQLFVFQRTRQRWMCGPIGQPIRTGRRRYSRAGSDGVSRTSRSSPREANPTRIWLTTRGPA
;
A
#
# COMPACT_ATOMS: atom_id res chain seq x y z
N MET A 1 60.99 3.65 2.55
CA MET A 1 59.99 2.56 2.47
C MET A 1 59.08 2.71 3.67
N THR A 2 57.95 3.38 3.49
CA THR A 2 57.00 3.67 4.56
C THR A 2 55.98 2.54 4.56
N GLU A 3 56.04 1.67 5.56
CA GLU A 3 55.07 0.59 5.75
C GLU A 3 53.69 1.16 6.02
N PHE A 4 52.75 0.88 5.13
CA PHE A 4 51.32 0.99 5.41
C PHE A 4 50.97 -0.09 6.43
N THR A 5 50.94 0.27 7.71
CA THR A 5 50.35 -0.54 8.76
C THR A 5 48.84 -0.59 8.51
N GLY A 6 48.40 -1.74 8.01
CA GLY A 6 47.02 -2.00 7.66
C GLY A 6 46.09 -1.83 8.87
N LEU A 7 44.95 -1.19 8.62
CA LEU A 7 43.77 -1.28 9.47
C LEU A 7 43.41 -2.77 9.63
N THR A 8 43.84 -3.39 10.72
CA THR A 8 43.39 -4.72 11.13
C THR A 8 41.95 -4.62 11.65
N GLY A 9 41.01 -4.50 10.71
CA GLY A 9 39.59 -4.71 11.00
C GLY A 9 39.41 -6.10 11.58
N SER A 10 38.67 -6.22 12.68
CA SER A 10 38.28 -7.50 13.29
C SER A 10 37.90 -8.51 12.20
N PRO A 11 38.43 -9.75 12.22
CA PRO A 11 38.07 -10.74 11.21
C PRO A 11 36.56 -10.96 11.26
N PHE A 12 35.91 -10.83 10.11
CA PHE A 12 34.49 -11.10 9.96
C PHE A 12 34.24 -12.59 10.20
N ASP A 13 33.52 -12.91 11.28
CA ASP A 13 33.10 -14.28 11.60
C ASP A 13 31.66 -14.52 11.10
N PRO A 14 31.47 -15.24 9.99
CA PRO A 14 30.15 -15.54 9.45
C PRO A 14 29.32 -16.46 10.35
N ASP A 15 29.95 -17.33 11.14
CA ASP A 15 29.27 -18.31 11.97
C ASP A 15 28.75 -17.66 13.27
N ALA A 16 29.56 -16.80 13.89
CA ALA A 16 29.08 -15.94 14.98
C ALA A 16 27.89 -15.06 14.53
N LEU A 17 27.93 -14.51 13.31
CA LEU A 17 26.82 -13.74 12.76
C LEU A 17 25.55 -14.60 12.55
N ARG A 18 25.69 -15.80 11.99
CA ARG A 18 24.57 -16.75 11.82
C ARG A 18 23.96 -17.15 13.16
N ALA A 19 24.79 -17.47 14.15
CA ALA A 19 24.34 -17.80 15.50
C ALA A 19 23.59 -16.63 16.13
N LYS A 20 24.07 -15.40 15.96
CA LYS A 20 23.36 -14.20 16.42
C LYS A 20 22.00 -14.04 15.74
N TYR A 21 21.90 -14.27 14.43
CA TYR A 21 20.62 -14.24 13.71
C TYR A 21 19.64 -15.32 14.18
N GLN A 22 20.12 -16.53 14.49
CA GLN A 22 19.30 -17.60 15.05
C GLN A 22 18.75 -17.21 16.43
N GLN A 23 19.61 -16.75 17.34
CA GLN A 23 19.18 -16.28 18.67
C GLN A 23 18.11 -15.18 18.59
N GLU A 24 18.26 -14.22 17.67
CA GLU A 24 17.28 -13.15 17.48
C GLU A 24 15.98 -13.64 16.83
N ARG A 25 16.04 -14.65 15.95
CA ARG A 25 14.85 -15.30 15.38
C ARG A 25 14.08 -16.05 16.46
N ASP A 26 14.76 -16.83 17.28
CA ASP A 26 14.16 -17.77 18.22
C ASP A 26 13.42 -17.04 19.35
N LYS A 27 13.89 -15.87 19.77
CA LYS A 27 13.15 -14.94 20.67
C LYS A 27 11.75 -14.57 20.20
N ARG A 28 11.46 -14.73 18.90
CA ARG A 28 10.24 -14.24 18.25
C ARG A 28 9.44 -15.35 17.58
N LEU A 29 9.92 -16.60 17.63
CA LEU A 29 9.15 -17.75 17.20
C LEU A 29 7.96 -17.90 18.14
N ARG A 30 6.75 -17.86 17.58
CA ARG A 30 5.53 -18.10 18.34
C ARG A 30 4.78 -19.29 17.75
N PRO A 31 4.24 -20.19 18.59
CA PRO A 31 3.51 -21.38 18.14
C PRO A 31 2.14 -21.04 17.52
N ASP A 32 1.59 -19.87 17.80
CA ASP A 32 0.33 -19.37 17.24
C ASP A 32 0.49 -18.80 15.81
N GLY A 33 1.71 -18.57 15.32
CA GLY A 33 2.00 -18.25 13.92
C GLY A 33 1.16 -17.08 13.40
N ILE A 34 0.42 -17.27 12.30
CA ILE A 34 -0.44 -16.23 11.72
C ILE A 34 -1.65 -15.91 12.61
N ARG A 35 -2.07 -16.81 13.49
CA ARG A 35 -3.24 -16.63 14.37
C ARG A 35 -3.06 -15.56 15.44
N GLN A 36 -1.84 -15.03 15.60
CA GLN A 36 -1.56 -13.88 16.47
C GLN A 36 -2.23 -12.57 15.98
N TYR A 37 -2.68 -12.52 14.72
CA TYR A 37 -3.35 -11.36 14.15
C TYR A 37 -4.87 -11.56 14.15
N VAL A 38 -5.59 -10.50 14.50
CA VAL A 38 -7.05 -10.50 14.57
C VAL A 38 -7.62 -10.06 13.23
N GLN A 39 -8.75 -10.65 12.84
CA GLN A 39 -9.51 -10.21 11.68
C GLN A 39 -10.19 -8.87 11.95
N ILE A 40 -10.39 -8.09 10.89
CA ILE A 40 -11.15 -6.84 10.93
C ILE A 40 -12.63 -7.19 10.95
N ALA A 41 -13.13 -7.61 12.11
CA ALA A 41 -14.50 -8.02 12.34
C ALA A 41 -14.92 -7.67 13.77
N GLY A 42 -16.23 -7.60 14.03
CA GLY A 42 -16.78 -7.29 15.35
C GLY A 42 -16.25 -5.96 15.89
N ALA A 43 -15.66 -5.99 17.09
CA ALA A 43 -15.07 -4.81 17.76
C ALA A 43 -13.96 -4.11 16.95
N PHE A 44 -13.40 -4.77 15.94
CA PHE A 44 -12.35 -4.24 15.08
C PHE A 44 -12.84 -3.81 13.69
N ALA A 45 -14.14 -3.93 13.39
CA ALA A 45 -14.70 -3.61 12.07
C ALA A 45 -14.33 -2.18 11.61
N ARG A 46 -14.35 -1.21 12.53
CA ARG A 46 -14.02 0.20 12.28
C ARG A 46 -12.64 0.45 11.66
N PHE A 47 -11.69 -0.48 11.83
CA PHE A 47 -10.36 -0.35 11.23
C PHE A 47 -10.34 -0.72 9.74
N GLY A 48 -11.44 -1.26 9.20
CA GLY A 48 -11.62 -1.59 7.80
C GLY A 48 -12.28 -0.49 6.98
N ASP A 49 -13.00 0.41 7.64
CA ASP A 49 -13.78 1.50 7.04
C ASP A 49 -12.93 2.39 6.15
N ASP A 50 -13.56 3.01 5.14
CA ASP A 50 -12.88 3.91 4.22
C ASP A 50 -13.04 5.37 4.67
N PRO A 51 -11.98 6.00 5.24
CA PRO A 51 -12.06 7.39 5.68
C PRO A 51 -12.11 8.39 4.50
N TRP A 52 -11.88 7.93 3.27
CA TRP A 52 -11.86 8.78 2.08
C TRP A 52 -13.13 8.68 1.25
N ALA A 53 -13.97 7.68 1.53
CA ALA A 53 -15.25 7.50 0.85
C ALA A 53 -16.27 8.53 1.35
N ASP A 54 -17.20 8.88 0.47
CA ASP A 54 -18.41 9.57 0.88
C ASP A 54 -19.25 8.61 1.75
N PRO A 55 -19.51 8.92 3.03
CA PRO A 55 -20.28 8.06 3.92
C PRO A 55 -21.73 7.89 3.45
N ASP A 56 -22.25 8.86 2.69
CA ASP A 56 -23.63 8.87 2.19
C ASP A 56 -23.75 8.21 0.81
N PHE A 57 -22.66 7.62 0.29
CA PHE A 57 -22.67 6.97 -1.01
C PHE A 57 -23.60 5.74 -1.03
N SER A 58 -24.74 5.94 -1.68
CA SER A 58 -25.71 4.91 -2.00
C SER A 58 -25.92 4.80 -3.50
N ARG A 59 -26.23 3.60 -3.96
CA ARG A 59 -26.67 3.31 -5.32
C ARG A 59 -27.53 2.08 -5.32
N ASP A 60 -28.38 1.98 -6.33
CA ASP A 60 -29.17 0.78 -6.52
C ASP A 60 -28.29 -0.43 -6.89
N PRO A 61 -28.68 -1.64 -6.45
CA PRO A 61 -28.06 -2.87 -6.90
C PRO A 61 -28.19 -3.01 -8.42
N VAL A 62 -27.14 -3.50 -9.08
CA VAL A 62 -27.14 -3.70 -10.53
C VAL A 62 -27.14 -5.18 -10.89
N THR A 63 -27.91 -5.53 -11.91
CA THR A 63 -27.80 -6.81 -12.61
C THR A 63 -27.38 -6.55 -14.04
N GLU A 64 -26.18 -6.95 -14.40
CA GLU A 64 -25.61 -6.61 -15.70
C GLU A 64 -24.66 -7.70 -16.20
N THR A 65 -24.34 -7.60 -17.49
CA THR A 65 -23.40 -8.48 -18.16
C THR A 65 -22.23 -7.65 -18.65
N THR A 66 -21.04 -8.22 -18.59
CA THR A 66 -19.81 -7.63 -19.11
C THR A 66 -18.95 -8.71 -19.77
N ASP A 67 -17.98 -8.31 -20.60
CA ASP A 67 -17.04 -9.25 -21.18
C ASP A 67 -15.88 -9.54 -20.21
N VAL A 68 -15.28 -8.50 -19.63
CA VAL A 68 -14.14 -8.65 -18.70
C VAL A 68 -14.41 -7.94 -17.38
N ALA A 69 -14.51 -8.68 -16.29
CA ALA A 69 -14.52 -8.13 -14.94
C ALA A 69 -13.11 -8.11 -14.35
N ILE A 70 -12.66 -6.94 -13.90
CA ILE A 70 -11.36 -6.71 -13.28
C ILE A 70 -11.60 -6.37 -11.81
N ILE A 71 -11.11 -7.21 -10.91
CA ILE A 71 -11.33 -7.07 -9.47
C ILE A 71 -10.09 -6.46 -8.84
N GLY A 72 -10.20 -5.19 -8.45
CA GLY A 72 -9.13 -4.34 -7.93
C GLY A 72 -8.75 -3.24 -8.91
N ALA A 73 -8.77 -2.00 -8.46
CA ALA A 73 -8.45 -0.77 -9.18
C ALA A 73 -7.07 -0.19 -8.79
N GLY A 74 -6.17 -1.01 -8.26
CA GLY A 74 -4.74 -0.66 -8.13
C GLY A 74 -4.00 -0.71 -9.46
N PHE A 75 -2.67 -0.54 -9.45
CA PHE A 75 -1.87 -0.62 -10.69
C PHE A 75 -2.10 -1.90 -11.50
N GLY A 76 -2.28 -3.05 -10.85
CA GLY A 76 -2.60 -4.30 -11.55
C GLY A 76 -3.86 -4.20 -12.39
N GLY A 77 -4.97 -3.73 -11.80
CA GLY A 77 -6.23 -3.60 -12.53
C GLY A 77 -6.22 -2.47 -13.56
N LEU A 78 -5.56 -1.35 -13.25
CA LEU A 78 -5.40 -0.24 -14.19
C LEU A 78 -4.59 -0.67 -15.43
N LEU A 79 -3.52 -1.45 -15.24
CA LEU A 79 -2.73 -2.00 -16.34
C LEU A 79 -3.54 -3.00 -17.18
N ILE A 80 -4.29 -3.90 -16.54
CA ILE A 80 -5.17 -4.84 -17.25
C ILE A 80 -6.21 -4.08 -18.07
N GLY A 81 -6.89 -3.09 -17.46
CA GLY A 81 -7.88 -2.26 -18.14
C GLY A 81 -7.28 -1.47 -19.31
N ALA A 82 -6.12 -0.84 -19.11
CA ALA A 82 -5.42 -0.11 -20.16
C ALA A 82 -5.06 -1.02 -21.35
N ARG A 83 -4.55 -2.23 -21.09
CA ARG A 83 -4.21 -3.19 -22.16
C ARG A 83 -5.47 -3.73 -22.84
N CYS A 84 -6.57 -3.97 -22.13
CA CYS A 84 -7.86 -4.33 -22.73
C CYS A 84 -8.35 -3.24 -23.70
N ARG A 85 -8.30 -1.97 -23.30
CA ARG A 85 -8.68 -0.83 -24.16
C ARG A 85 -7.81 -0.73 -25.41
N GLN A 86 -6.50 -0.91 -25.27
CA GLN A 86 -5.59 -0.93 -26.42
C GLN A 86 -5.85 -2.09 -27.40
N LEU A 87 -6.38 -3.22 -26.90
CA LEU A 87 -6.79 -4.36 -27.71
C LEU A 87 -8.20 -4.21 -28.31
N GLY A 88 -8.88 -3.07 -28.09
CA GLY A 88 -10.24 -2.82 -28.57
C GLY A 88 -11.33 -3.51 -27.75
N VAL A 89 -11.04 -3.96 -26.54
CA VAL A 89 -12.04 -4.51 -25.62
C VAL A 89 -12.71 -3.38 -24.86
N ASP A 90 -13.95 -3.06 -25.23
CA ASP A 90 -14.67 -1.92 -24.66
C ASP A 90 -15.54 -2.24 -23.44
N ASP A 91 -16.06 -3.47 -23.37
CA ASP A 91 -16.91 -3.93 -22.28
C ASP A 91 -16.08 -4.52 -21.14
N ILE A 92 -15.40 -3.61 -20.45
CA ILE A 92 -14.64 -3.90 -19.23
C ILE A 92 -15.37 -3.38 -18.01
N ARG A 93 -15.24 -4.09 -16.89
CA ARG A 93 -15.84 -3.73 -15.61
C ARG A 93 -14.78 -3.71 -14.52
N LEU A 94 -14.39 -2.53 -14.06
CA LEU A 94 -13.43 -2.39 -12.96
C LEU A 94 -14.19 -2.34 -11.63
N ILE A 95 -13.92 -3.24 -10.70
CA ILE A 95 -14.62 -3.32 -9.40
C ILE A 95 -13.61 -3.16 -8.28
N ASP A 96 -13.82 -2.20 -7.37
CA ASP A 96 -12.99 -2.03 -6.18
C ASP A 96 -13.83 -1.59 -4.97
N LYS A 97 -13.42 -2.03 -3.79
CA LYS A 97 -13.98 -1.61 -2.50
C LYS A 97 -13.67 -0.14 -2.21
N ALA A 98 -12.53 0.37 -2.69
CA ALA A 98 -12.14 1.76 -2.56
C ALA A 98 -13.11 2.70 -3.30
N ALA A 99 -13.28 3.92 -2.80
CA ALA A 99 -14.10 4.94 -3.48
C ALA A 99 -13.45 5.55 -4.72
N ASP A 100 -12.15 5.31 -4.95
CA ASP A 100 -11.41 5.75 -6.13
C ASP A 100 -10.33 4.72 -6.49
N VAL A 101 -9.72 4.87 -7.67
CA VAL A 101 -8.65 4.01 -8.16
C VAL A 101 -7.35 4.19 -7.36
N GLY A 102 -6.37 3.33 -7.58
CA GLY A 102 -5.01 3.47 -7.02
C GLY A 102 -4.67 2.46 -5.93
N GLY A 103 -5.65 1.72 -5.42
CA GLY A 103 -5.43 0.58 -4.52
C GLY A 103 -4.57 0.96 -3.31
N THR A 104 -3.35 0.44 -3.20
CA THR A 104 -2.40 0.78 -2.12
C THR A 104 -2.26 2.29 -1.91
N TRP A 105 -2.18 3.07 -2.98
CA TRP A 105 -1.96 4.52 -2.94
C TRP A 105 -3.24 5.32 -2.66
N TYR A 106 -4.41 4.71 -2.91
CA TYR A 106 -5.68 5.25 -2.44
C TYR A 106 -5.81 5.10 -0.92
N TRP A 107 -5.57 3.89 -0.40
CA TRP A 107 -5.77 3.58 1.02
C TRP A 107 -4.74 4.26 1.93
N ASN A 108 -3.46 4.18 1.57
CA ASN A 108 -2.39 4.67 2.42
C ASN A 108 -2.10 6.14 2.11
N ARG A 109 -2.57 7.02 3.00
CA ARG A 109 -2.33 8.48 2.91
C ARG A 109 -1.76 9.02 4.22
N TYR A 110 -0.86 8.26 4.86
CA TYR A 110 -0.21 8.70 6.09
C TYR A 110 0.91 9.73 5.78
N PRO A 111 1.25 10.63 6.72
CA PRO A 111 2.28 11.63 6.51
C PRO A 111 3.64 10.98 6.22
N GLY A 112 4.30 11.46 5.17
CA GLY A 112 5.62 10.97 4.76
C GLY A 112 5.60 9.74 3.86
N ILE A 113 4.42 9.26 3.43
CA ILE A 113 4.32 8.12 2.53
C ILE A 113 5.07 8.36 1.21
N ALA A 114 5.96 7.43 0.87
CA ALA A 114 6.71 7.42 -0.38
C ALA A 114 6.96 5.99 -0.88
N CYS A 115 7.24 5.84 -2.17
CA CYS A 115 7.70 4.58 -2.73
C CYS A 115 9.15 4.30 -2.30
N ASP A 116 9.48 3.02 -2.07
CA ASP A 116 10.83 2.52 -1.79
C ASP A 116 11.59 2.12 -3.06
N VAL A 117 10.92 2.13 -4.22
CA VAL A 117 11.48 1.90 -5.55
C VAL A 117 11.58 3.23 -6.30
N GLU A 118 12.60 3.37 -7.16
CA GLU A 118 12.77 4.56 -7.97
C GLU A 118 11.55 4.80 -8.88
N SER A 119 11.08 6.04 -8.94
CA SER A 119 9.83 6.43 -9.61
C SER A 119 9.76 5.98 -11.07
N TYR A 120 10.88 6.00 -11.80
CA TYR A 120 10.96 5.61 -13.21
C TYR A 120 10.72 4.12 -13.46
N ILE A 121 10.98 3.29 -12.45
CA ILE A 121 10.83 1.84 -12.52
C ILE A 121 9.48 1.43 -11.93
N TYR A 122 9.01 2.18 -10.93
CA TYR A 122 7.80 1.85 -10.20
C TYR A 122 6.51 2.31 -10.91
N LEU A 123 6.52 3.51 -11.50
CA LEU A 123 5.34 4.08 -12.14
C LEU A 123 5.14 3.48 -13.54
N PRO A 124 4.00 2.82 -13.80
CA PRO A 124 3.74 2.23 -15.11
C PRO A 124 3.29 3.29 -16.12
N LEU A 125 3.48 3.03 -17.41
CA LEU A 125 2.91 3.86 -18.49
C LEU A 125 3.42 5.32 -18.51
N LEU A 126 4.63 5.57 -18.01
CA LEU A 126 5.23 6.93 -18.00
C LEU A 126 5.40 7.50 -19.40
N GLU A 127 5.82 6.69 -20.37
CA GLU A 127 6.03 7.11 -21.75
C GLU A 127 4.70 7.37 -22.46
N GLU A 128 3.75 6.44 -22.33
CA GLU A 128 2.41 6.55 -22.91
C GLU A 128 1.65 7.78 -22.38
N LEU A 129 1.88 8.16 -21.13
CA LEU A 129 1.26 9.34 -20.50
C LEU A 129 2.13 10.60 -20.60
N GLY A 130 3.32 10.53 -21.20
CA GLY A 130 4.26 11.65 -21.27
C GLY A 130 4.62 12.25 -19.90
N TYR A 131 4.60 11.44 -18.84
CA TYR A 131 4.79 11.92 -17.47
C TYR A 131 6.23 11.74 -17.00
N VAL A 132 6.78 12.79 -16.39
CA VAL A 132 8.09 12.75 -15.73
C VAL A 132 7.88 12.93 -14.23
N PRO A 133 8.27 11.94 -13.40
CA PRO A 133 8.16 12.07 -11.95
C PRO A 133 8.99 13.24 -11.40
N THR A 134 8.54 13.84 -10.30
CA THR A 134 9.17 15.02 -9.70
C THR A 134 10.39 14.70 -8.82
N GLU A 135 10.32 13.57 -8.11
CA GLU A 135 11.34 13.11 -7.17
C GLU A 135 11.78 11.68 -7.51
N LYS A 136 13.02 11.34 -7.17
CA LYS A 136 13.58 10.00 -7.41
C LYS A 136 12.73 8.91 -6.77
N TYR A 137 12.15 9.22 -5.61
CA TYR A 137 11.18 8.40 -4.90
C TYR A 137 9.88 9.18 -4.76
N ALA A 138 8.89 8.82 -5.57
CA ALA A 138 7.62 9.53 -5.63
C ALA A 138 6.87 9.42 -4.29
N LYS A 139 6.23 10.53 -3.91
CA LYS A 139 5.36 10.60 -2.72
C LYS A 139 4.00 10.01 -3.04
N GLY A 140 3.30 9.50 -2.03
CA GLY A 140 2.01 8.82 -2.25
C GLY A 140 0.97 9.66 -3.00
N ALA A 141 0.93 10.98 -2.77
CA ALA A 141 0.03 11.88 -3.50
C ALA A 141 0.33 11.94 -5.02
N GLU A 142 1.61 11.98 -5.40
CA GLU A 142 2.03 11.96 -6.81
C GLU A 142 1.67 10.64 -7.49
N ILE A 143 1.86 9.53 -6.77
CA ILE A 143 1.57 8.19 -7.26
C ILE A 143 0.06 7.98 -7.41
N PHE A 144 -0.73 8.43 -6.43
CA PHE A 144 -2.18 8.38 -6.50
C PHE A 144 -2.72 9.24 -7.66
N ALA A 145 -2.19 10.44 -7.85
CA ALA A 145 -2.50 11.28 -9.01
C ALA A 145 -2.13 10.58 -10.33
N HIS A 146 -1.05 9.80 -10.36
CA HIS A 146 -0.70 9.00 -11.52
C HIS A 146 -1.69 7.86 -11.79
N CYS A 147 -2.18 7.17 -10.77
CA CYS A 147 -3.23 6.17 -10.92
C CYS A 147 -4.50 6.77 -11.55
N ARG A 148 -4.89 7.97 -11.11
CA ARG A 148 -6.02 8.72 -11.69
C ARG A 148 -5.77 9.08 -13.15
N ARG A 149 -4.56 9.58 -13.48
CA ARG A 149 -4.16 9.87 -14.87
C ARG A 149 -4.25 8.65 -15.79
N ILE A 150 -3.85 7.47 -15.31
CA ILE A 150 -4.02 6.21 -16.08
C ILE A 150 -5.51 5.93 -16.30
N ALA A 151 -6.32 6.00 -15.24
CA ALA A 151 -7.75 5.72 -15.32
C ALA A 151 -8.51 6.70 -16.24
N GLU A 152 -8.13 7.98 -16.23
CA GLU A 152 -8.66 9.01 -17.12
C GLU A 152 -8.23 8.79 -18.58
N HIS A 153 -6.94 8.55 -18.83
CA HIS A 153 -6.40 8.41 -20.19
C HIS A 153 -6.97 7.19 -20.93
N TYR A 154 -7.23 6.09 -20.23
CA TYR A 154 -7.78 4.85 -20.80
C TYR A 154 -9.29 4.71 -20.61
N ASP A 155 -10.01 5.76 -20.21
CA ASP A 155 -11.46 5.74 -19.98
C ASP A 155 -11.93 4.56 -19.11
N LEU A 156 -11.21 4.32 -18.02
CA LEU A 156 -11.50 3.22 -17.08
C LEU A 156 -12.58 3.61 -16.08
N TYR A 157 -12.78 4.91 -15.83
CA TYR A 157 -13.83 5.40 -14.94
C TYR A 157 -15.24 5.14 -15.46
N ARG A 158 -15.43 5.18 -16.79
CA ARG A 158 -16.75 5.01 -17.44
C ARG A 158 -17.51 3.77 -16.94
N ASN A 159 -16.79 2.67 -16.74
CA ASN A 159 -17.37 1.39 -16.33
C ASN A 159 -16.88 0.95 -14.94
N ALA A 160 -16.36 1.87 -14.13
CA ALA A 160 -15.88 1.52 -12.80
C ALA A 160 -17.05 1.39 -11.79
N ARG A 161 -17.02 0.33 -10.99
CA ARG A 161 -17.86 0.11 -9.82
C ARG A 161 -16.98 0.18 -8.57
N LEU A 162 -16.73 1.41 -8.17
CA LEU A 162 -16.03 1.77 -6.95
C LEU A 162 -16.99 1.61 -5.75
N ASN A 163 -16.49 1.75 -4.52
CA ASN A 163 -17.25 1.54 -3.28
C ASN A 163 -17.95 0.16 -3.20
N THR A 164 -17.42 -0.85 -3.89
CA THR A 164 -18.09 -2.14 -4.10
C THR A 164 -17.12 -3.30 -3.80
N GLU A 165 -17.41 -4.07 -2.74
CA GLU A 165 -16.62 -5.24 -2.36
C GLU A 165 -17.23 -6.51 -2.97
N VAL A 166 -16.42 -7.26 -3.72
CA VAL A 166 -16.82 -8.58 -4.24
C VAL A 166 -16.82 -9.59 -3.10
N THR A 167 -17.95 -10.26 -2.89
CA THR A 167 -18.15 -11.26 -1.83
C THR A 167 -18.05 -12.68 -2.36
N GLU A 168 -18.45 -12.91 -3.61
CA GLU A 168 -18.45 -14.22 -4.25
C GLU A 168 -18.15 -14.12 -5.74
N ILE A 169 -17.45 -15.13 -6.26
CA ILE A 169 -17.24 -15.35 -7.70
C ILE A 169 -17.52 -16.83 -7.94
N ARG A 170 -18.54 -17.13 -8.75
CA ARG A 170 -18.98 -18.49 -9.04
C ARG A 170 -19.05 -18.71 -10.55
N TRP A 171 -18.58 -19.85 -11.03
CA TRP A 171 -18.77 -20.24 -12.43
C TRP A 171 -20.19 -20.76 -12.63
N ASP A 172 -20.87 -20.27 -13.66
CA ASP A 172 -22.15 -20.80 -14.11
C ASP A 172 -21.98 -21.53 -15.46
N PRO A 173 -22.08 -22.87 -15.46
CA PRO A 173 -21.95 -23.67 -16.67
C PRO A 173 -23.06 -23.43 -17.70
N SER A 174 -24.28 -23.04 -17.30
CA SER A 174 -25.40 -22.89 -18.26
C SER A 174 -25.16 -21.72 -19.22
N ASP A 175 -24.60 -20.64 -18.68
CA ASP A 175 -24.37 -19.39 -19.39
C ASP A 175 -22.91 -19.24 -19.85
N SER A 176 -22.04 -20.18 -19.47
CA SER A 176 -20.58 -20.12 -19.66
C SER A 176 -20.00 -18.78 -19.19
N ARG A 177 -20.44 -18.33 -18.01
CA ARG A 177 -20.08 -17.03 -17.44
C ARG A 177 -19.79 -17.14 -15.95
N TRP A 178 -18.93 -16.25 -15.48
CA TRP A 178 -18.71 -16.01 -14.06
C TRP A 178 -19.81 -15.10 -13.51
N VAL A 179 -20.43 -15.51 -12.42
CA VAL A 179 -21.39 -14.72 -11.64
C VAL A 179 -20.65 -14.13 -10.45
N ILE A 180 -20.62 -12.81 -10.37
CA ILE A 180 -19.93 -12.04 -9.33
C ILE A 180 -20.99 -11.39 -8.45
N ALA A 181 -20.97 -11.72 -7.17
CA ALA A 181 -21.82 -11.10 -6.16
C ALA A 181 -21.03 -10.08 -5.34
N THR A 182 -21.70 -9.00 -4.92
CA THR A 182 -21.08 -7.91 -4.17
C THR A 182 -21.81 -7.61 -2.86
N ASN A 183 -21.15 -6.86 -1.98
CA ASN A 183 -21.74 -6.34 -0.74
C ASN A 183 -22.88 -5.32 -0.95
N ARG A 184 -23.16 -4.93 -2.20
CA ARG A 184 -24.28 -4.06 -2.58
C ARG A 184 -25.41 -4.83 -3.30
N ASN A 185 -25.40 -6.16 -3.18
CA ASN A 185 -26.35 -7.06 -3.84
C ASN A 185 -26.31 -6.98 -5.38
N ASP A 186 -25.17 -6.59 -5.96
CA ASP A 186 -25.02 -6.65 -7.41
C ASP A 186 -24.86 -8.09 -7.88
N THR A 187 -25.33 -8.35 -9.09
CA THR A 187 -25.08 -9.59 -9.82
C THR A 187 -24.47 -9.25 -11.18
N ILE A 188 -23.16 -9.39 -11.30
CA ILE A 188 -22.41 -9.08 -12.52
C ILE A 188 -22.01 -10.38 -13.19
N ARG A 189 -22.44 -10.58 -14.44
CA ARG A 189 -22.08 -11.74 -15.26
C ARG A 189 -20.93 -11.41 -16.21
N ALA A 190 -19.78 -12.04 -16.04
CA ALA A 190 -18.58 -11.79 -16.85
C ALA A 190 -18.13 -13.02 -17.64
N ARG A 191 -17.61 -12.86 -18.87
CA ARG A 191 -16.98 -13.97 -19.60
C ARG A 191 -15.61 -14.28 -19.02
N PHE A 192 -14.85 -13.24 -18.71
CA PHE A 192 -13.52 -13.33 -18.13
C PHE A 192 -13.45 -12.56 -16.82
N VAL A 193 -12.72 -13.11 -15.84
CA VAL A 193 -12.46 -12.46 -14.56
C VAL A 193 -10.95 -12.35 -14.36
N ALA A 194 -10.48 -11.13 -14.12
CA ALA A 194 -9.08 -10.82 -13.83
C ALA A 194 -8.92 -10.37 -12.38
N MET A 195 -8.15 -11.13 -11.60
CA MET A 195 -7.93 -10.86 -10.18
C MET A 195 -6.72 -9.94 -10.00
N ALA A 196 -6.96 -8.71 -9.54
CA ALA A 196 -5.96 -7.69 -9.25
C ALA A 196 -6.10 -7.11 -7.82
N ASN A 197 -6.56 -7.93 -6.88
CA ASN A 197 -6.89 -7.55 -5.50
C ASN A 197 -5.68 -7.21 -4.61
N GLY A 198 -4.46 -7.46 -5.07
CA GLY A 198 -3.22 -7.04 -4.41
C GLY A 198 -2.88 -7.80 -3.11
N TYR A 199 -1.61 -7.79 -2.74
CA TYR A 199 -1.09 -8.58 -1.61
C TYR A 199 -1.28 -7.92 -0.23
N LEU A 200 -1.43 -6.60 -0.15
CA LEU A 200 -1.36 -5.84 1.10
C LEU A 200 -2.67 -5.10 1.47
N GLN A 201 -3.80 -5.49 0.90
CA GLN A 201 -5.09 -4.81 1.06
C GLN A 201 -5.69 -4.83 2.49
N LYS A 202 -5.61 -5.95 3.22
CA LYS A 202 -6.26 -6.08 4.54
C LYS A 202 -5.32 -5.67 5.69
N PRO A 203 -5.66 -4.64 6.49
CA PRO A 203 -4.97 -4.33 7.76
C PRO A 203 -4.83 -5.58 8.64
N LYS A 204 -3.64 -5.77 9.19
CA LYS A 204 -3.35 -6.83 10.18
C LYS A 204 -3.30 -6.18 11.54
N LEU A 205 -4.29 -6.49 12.37
CA LEU A 205 -4.42 -5.95 13.71
C LEU A 205 -3.71 -6.90 14.69
N PRO A 206 -2.86 -6.41 15.59
CA PRO A 206 -2.22 -7.24 16.59
C PRO A 206 -3.29 -7.66 17.63
N GLY A 207 -3.36 -8.95 17.95
CA GLY A 207 -4.21 -9.45 19.03
C GLY A 207 -3.61 -9.14 20.39
N ILE A 208 -3.58 -7.86 20.76
CA ILE A 208 -3.13 -7.41 22.08
C ILE A 208 -4.36 -7.43 23.00
N ASP A 209 -4.26 -8.21 24.08
CA ASP A 209 -5.32 -8.28 25.08
C ASP A 209 -5.58 -6.90 25.69
N GLY A 210 -6.86 -6.50 25.73
CA GLY A 210 -7.26 -5.18 26.23
C GLY A 210 -7.09 -4.02 25.25
N ILE A 211 -6.70 -4.25 23.99
CA ILE A 211 -6.55 -3.14 23.01
C ILE A 211 -7.86 -2.36 22.79
N THR A 212 -9.01 -2.99 22.96
CA THR A 212 -10.34 -2.39 22.81
C THR A 212 -10.76 -1.54 24.01
N SER A 213 -10.15 -1.71 25.19
CA SER A 213 -10.43 -0.90 26.38
C SER A 213 -9.60 0.38 26.46
N PHE A 214 -8.73 0.63 25.47
CA PHE A 214 -7.99 1.88 25.39
C PHE A 214 -8.95 3.06 25.18
N GLY A 215 -9.07 3.93 26.19
CA GLY A 215 -9.99 5.08 26.17
C GLY A 215 -9.56 6.28 25.33
N GLY A 216 -8.44 6.18 24.60
CA GLY A 216 -7.98 7.22 23.68
C GLY A 216 -8.33 6.93 22.22
N HIS A 217 -7.98 7.85 21.32
CA HIS A 217 -8.21 7.63 19.88
C HIS A 217 -7.21 6.66 19.30
N ALA A 218 -7.70 5.65 18.56
CA ALA A 218 -6.89 4.62 17.95
C ALA A 218 -7.31 4.33 16.51
N PHE A 219 -6.36 4.41 15.57
CA PHE A 219 -6.56 4.11 14.15
C PHE A 219 -5.31 3.46 13.53
N HIS A 220 -5.50 2.86 12.36
CA HIS A 220 -4.46 2.16 11.62
C HIS A 220 -3.88 3.05 10.52
N THR A 221 -2.57 3.01 10.25
CA THR A 221 -1.93 3.92 9.30
C THR A 221 -2.44 3.85 7.85
N SER A 222 -2.97 2.70 7.44
CA SER A 222 -3.63 2.52 6.13
C SER A 222 -5.05 3.08 6.06
N ARG A 223 -5.57 3.63 7.16
CA ARG A 223 -6.85 4.32 7.34
C ARG A 223 -6.60 5.58 8.16
N TRP A 224 -5.76 6.45 7.61
CA TRP A 224 -5.29 7.63 8.34
C TRP A 224 -6.45 8.59 8.60
N ASP A 225 -6.61 9.00 9.86
CA ASP A 225 -7.68 9.92 10.26
C ASP A 225 -7.15 11.36 10.32
N TYR A 226 -7.33 12.09 9.21
CA TYR A 226 -7.04 13.52 9.17
C TYR A 226 -8.07 14.39 9.89
N GLY A 227 -9.28 13.86 10.17
CA GLY A 227 -10.26 14.53 11.01
C GLY A 227 -9.74 14.67 12.45
N TYR A 228 -9.07 13.64 12.96
CA TYR A 228 -8.44 13.70 14.27
C TYR A 228 -7.08 14.42 14.25
N THR A 229 -6.21 14.08 13.30
CA THR A 229 -4.80 14.55 13.30
C THR A 229 -4.62 15.97 12.79
N GLY A 230 -5.52 16.45 11.92
CA GLY A 230 -5.27 17.66 11.12
C GLY A 230 -4.39 17.37 9.91
N LYS A 231 -4.58 18.11 8.81
CA LYS A 231 -3.92 17.80 7.52
C LYS A 231 -2.40 17.89 7.60
N ASN A 232 -1.91 18.80 8.44
CA ASN A 232 -0.50 19.04 8.72
C ASN A 232 -0.10 18.57 10.13
N LEU A 233 -0.89 17.68 10.73
CA LEU A 233 -0.69 17.16 12.08
C LEU A 233 -0.84 18.21 13.19
N GLU A 234 -1.46 19.35 12.87
CA GLU A 234 -1.56 20.52 13.75
C GLU A 234 -2.34 20.27 15.04
N ARG A 235 -3.20 19.24 15.08
CA ARG A 235 -4.04 18.88 16.24
C ARG A 235 -3.34 17.95 17.23
N LEU A 236 -2.06 17.62 16.99
CA LEU A 236 -1.32 16.64 17.77
C LEU A 236 -0.28 17.23 18.74
N SER A 237 -0.11 18.56 18.75
CA SER A 237 0.95 19.26 19.47
C SER A 237 0.95 19.04 20.99
N ASP A 238 -0.22 18.83 21.59
CA ASP A 238 -0.40 18.56 23.03
C ASP A 238 -0.50 17.06 23.36
N LYS A 239 -0.53 16.20 22.33
CA LYS A 239 -0.84 14.77 22.47
C LYS A 239 0.40 13.91 22.71
N ARG A 240 0.19 12.86 23.51
CA ARG A 240 1.15 11.76 23.68
C ARG A 240 0.73 10.63 22.75
N ILE A 241 1.61 10.24 21.83
CA ILE A 241 1.30 9.30 20.75
C ILE A 241 2.12 8.03 20.90
N GLY A 242 1.47 6.87 20.86
CA GLY A 242 2.11 5.56 20.76
C GLY A 242 2.02 5.00 19.35
N ILE A 243 3.14 4.58 18.77
CA ILE A 243 3.21 3.92 17.47
C ILE A 243 3.63 2.46 17.64
N ILE A 244 2.76 1.51 17.30
CA ILE A 244 3.05 0.07 17.46
C ILE A 244 3.57 -0.51 16.16
N GLY A 245 4.82 -0.98 16.15
CA GLY A 245 5.44 -1.57 14.98
C GLY A 245 6.43 -0.65 14.28
N THR A 246 7.48 -1.27 13.76
CA THR A 246 8.63 -0.60 13.14
C THR A 246 8.86 -1.16 11.74
N GLY A 247 7.79 -1.19 10.93
CA GLY A 247 7.85 -1.51 9.50
C GLY A 247 8.16 -0.28 8.65
N ALA A 248 8.20 -0.44 7.31
CA ALA A 248 8.51 0.65 6.39
C ALA A 248 7.62 1.89 6.60
N THR A 249 6.34 1.67 6.86
CA THR A 249 5.38 2.73 7.23
C THR A 249 5.82 3.50 8.47
N ALA A 250 6.44 2.86 9.46
CA ALA A 250 6.87 3.51 10.70
C ALA A 250 8.05 4.42 10.41
N ILE A 251 9.01 3.92 9.64
CA ILE A 251 10.21 4.68 9.26
C ILE A 251 9.82 5.97 8.53
N GLN A 252 8.79 5.93 7.68
CA GLN A 252 8.30 7.10 6.97
C GLN A 252 7.46 8.05 7.86
N CYS A 253 6.65 7.49 8.77
CA CYS A 253 5.69 8.24 9.56
C CYS A 253 6.29 8.83 10.86
N VAL A 254 7.19 8.12 11.54
CA VAL A 254 7.81 8.50 12.82
C VAL A 254 8.49 9.88 12.75
N PRO A 255 9.32 10.19 11.74
CA PRO A 255 9.96 11.51 11.66
C PRO A 255 8.93 12.65 11.60
N ARG A 256 7.86 12.47 10.82
CA ARG A 256 6.78 13.47 10.69
C ARG A 256 5.97 13.64 11.97
N LEU A 257 5.72 12.53 12.68
CA LEU A 257 5.05 12.59 13.97
C LEU A 257 5.94 13.24 15.04
N ALA A 258 7.23 12.92 15.07
CA ALA A 258 8.17 13.46 16.06
C ALA A 258 8.27 15.00 16.00
N GLU A 259 8.09 15.59 14.83
CA GLU A 259 8.05 17.06 14.62
C GLU A 259 6.76 17.71 15.16
N ALA A 260 5.66 16.95 15.28
CA ALA A 260 4.31 17.50 15.48
C ALA A 260 3.65 17.16 16.83
N VAL A 261 4.26 16.31 17.67
CA VAL A 261 3.64 15.78 18.89
C VAL A 261 4.39 16.17 20.15
N ARG A 262 3.70 16.16 21.31
CA ARG A 262 4.36 16.39 22.61
C ARG A 262 5.34 15.28 22.98
N GLN A 263 4.92 14.02 22.82
CA GLN A 263 5.73 12.84 23.09
C GLN A 263 5.37 11.71 22.13
N LEU A 264 6.39 11.04 21.58
CA LEU A 264 6.23 9.88 20.70
C LEU A 264 6.85 8.64 21.33
N PHE A 265 6.05 7.58 21.50
CA PHE A 265 6.49 6.27 22.00
C PHE A 265 6.49 5.26 20.85
N VAL A 266 7.65 4.69 20.53
CA VAL A 266 7.80 3.68 19.46
C VAL A 266 7.90 2.28 20.07
N PHE A 267 6.85 1.47 19.90
CA PHE A 267 6.81 0.10 20.40
C PHE A 267 7.36 -0.86 19.34
N GLN A 268 8.58 -1.33 19.57
CA GLN A 268 9.32 -2.18 18.63
C GLN A 268 9.36 -3.64 19.10
N ARG A 269 8.94 -4.56 18.22
CA ARG A 269 9.13 -6.02 18.43
C ARG A 269 10.40 -6.54 17.74
N THR A 270 10.55 -6.23 16.46
CA THR A 270 11.69 -6.64 15.63
C THR A 270 12.30 -5.39 15.03
N ARG A 271 13.61 -5.22 15.17
CA ARG A 271 14.32 -4.14 14.46
C ARG A 271 14.14 -4.33 12.96
N GLN A 272 13.84 -3.26 12.24
CA GLN A 272 13.72 -3.36 10.80
C GLN A 272 15.07 -3.71 10.18
N ARG A 273 15.02 -4.60 9.18
CA ARG A 273 16.17 -5.39 8.77
C ARG A 273 17.26 -4.58 8.07
N TRP A 274 16.94 -3.51 7.31
CA TRP A 274 17.92 -2.65 6.62
C TRP A 274 17.31 -1.28 6.25
N MET A 275 18.10 -0.20 6.37
CA MET A 275 17.81 1.15 5.86
C MET A 275 18.81 1.46 4.74
N CYS A 276 18.34 1.78 3.53
CA CYS A 276 19.20 2.22 2.43
C CYS A 276 18.93 3.70 2.11
N GLY A 277 19.85 4.59 2.52
CA GLY A 277 20.03 5.97 2.03
C GLY A 277 18.85 6.96 2.15
N PRO A 278 19.10 8.28 2.02
CA PRO A 278 18.04 9.28 2.08
C PRO A 278 17.14 9.24 0.82
N ILE A 279 15.83 9.32 1.06
CA ILE A 279 14.75 9.30 0.05
C ILE A 279 14.64 10.64 -0.71
N GLY A 280 15.29 11.71 -0.23
CA GLY A 280 15.20 13.05 -0.82
C GLY A 280 16.29 13.34 -1.85
N GLN A 281 16.08 12.94 -3.11
CA GLN A 281 16.87 13.46 -4.24
C GLN A 281 15.95 13.96 -5.36
N PRO A 282 16.01 15.26 -5.71
CA PRO A 282 15.22 15.79 -6.82
C PRO A 282 15.68 15.18 -8.14
N ILE A 283 14.74 14.95 -9.04
CA ILE A 283 15.06 14.59 -10.41
C ILE A 283 15.60 15.82 -11.13
N ARG A 284 16.86 15.79 -11.56
CA ARG A 284 17.46 16.88 -12.34
C ARG A 284 16.82 16.91 -13.74
N THR A 285 15.96 17.88 -13.99
CA THR A 285 15.30 18.14 -15.30
C THR A 285 16.20 18.90 -16.29
N GLY A 286 17.52 18.90 -16.11
CA GLY A 286 18.44 19.48 -17.08
C GLY A 286 18.46 18.64 -18.35
N ARG A 287 18.23 19.27 -19.52
CA ARG A 287 18.26 18.67 -20.87
C ARG A 287 19.40 17.64 -21.03
N ARG A 288 19.14 16.38 -20.70
CA ARG A 288 19.81 15.23 -21.27
C ARG A 288 18.81 14.61 -22.22
N ARG A 289 19.06 14.75 -23.51
CA ARG A 289 18.49 13.84 -24.51
C ARG A 289 18.94 12.44 -24.08
N TYR A 290 18.09 11.69 -23.39
CA TYR A 290 18.23 10.26 -23.36
C TYR A 290 18.07 9.82 -24.82
N SER A 291 19.15 9.29 -25.40
CA SER A 291 19.10 8.61 -26.69
C SER A 291 17.97 7.59 -26.64
N ARG A 292 16.99 7.74 -27.55
CA ARG A 292 15.78 6.92 -27.75
C ARG A 292 16.05 5.44 -28.09
N ALA A 293 17.17 4.86 -27.65
CA ALA A 293 17.64 3.55 -28.06
C ALA A 293 17.79 2.55 -26.89
N GLY A 294 17.25 2.84 -25.69
CA GLY A 294 17.51 2.03 -24.49
C GLY A 294 16.30 1.62 -23.65
N SER A 295 15.08 2.07 -23.97
CA SER A 295 13.86 1.69 -23.22
C SER A 295 13.54 0.19 -23.33
N ASP A 296 13.98 -0.46 -24.41
CA ASP A 296 13.83 -1.91 -24.60
C ASP A 296 14.77 -2.75 -23.72
N GLY A 297 15.82 -2.14 -23.14
CA GLY A 297 16.84 -2.83 -22.36
C GLY A 297 16.54 -2.93 -20.86
N VAL A 298 15.88 -1.91 -20.29
CA VAL A 298 15.64 -1.84 -18.83
C VAL A 298 14.50 -2.75 -18.40
N SER A 299 13.55 -3.04 -19.28
CA SER A 299 12.41 -3.93 -19.01
C SER A 299 12.80 -5.41 -18.85
N ARG A 300 14.00 -5.81 -19.29
CA ARG A 300 14.45 -7.21 -19.28
C ARG A 300 15.29 -7.64 -18.08
N THR A 301 15.72 -6.73 -17.21
CA THR A 301 16.68 -7.03 -16.13
C THR A 301 16.17 -6.61 -14.75
N SER A 302 15.07 -7.20 -14.29
CA SER A 302 14.74 -7.21 -12.85
C SER A 302 14.00 -8.49 -12.45
N ARG A 303 14.71 -9.63 -12.44
CA ARG A 303 14.29 -10.77 -11.60
C ARG A 303 14.78 -10.54 -10.16
N SER A 304 14.19 -9.58 -9.47
CA SER A 304 14.20 -9.56 -8.01
C SER A 304 12.88 -10.16 -7.53
N SER A 305 12.95 -11.38 -7.00
CA SER A 305 11.86 -11.97 -6.22
C SER A 305 11.51 -11.00 -5.09
N PRO A 306 10.23 -10.58 -4.93
CA PRO A 306 9.80 -9.86 -3.74
C PRO A 306 9.88 -10.83 -2.55
N ARG A 307 11.03 -10.83 -1.86
CA ARG A 307 11.19 -11.58 -0.62
C ARG A 307 10.45 -10.83 0.48
N GLU A 308 9.28 -11.36 0.79
CA GLU A 308 8.45 -11.18 1.98
C GLU A 308 8.90 -10.06 2.94
N ALA A 309 8.48 -8.83 2.65
CA ALA A 309 8.46 -7.76 3.64
C ALA A 309 7.25 -8.01 4.53
N ASN A 310 7.44 -8.66 5.69
CA ASN A 310 6.38 -8.81 6.68
C ASN A 310 6.06 -7.42 7.27
N PRO A 311 4.94 -6.77 6.87
CA PRO A 311 4.66 -5.43 7.31
C PRO A 311 4.13 -5.53 8.74
N THR A 312 4.95 -5.14 9.70
CA THR A 312 4.46 -4.83 11.04
C THR A 312 3.68 -3.53 10.89
N ARG A 313 2.36 -3.62 10.93
CA ARG A 313 1.46 -2.50 10.64
C ARG A 313 1.06 -1.78 11.93
N ILE A 314 0.77 -0.51 11.76
CA ILE A 314 0.98 0.49 12.78
C ILE A 314 -0.31 1.01 13.36
N TRP A 315 -0.30 1.06 14.69
CA TRP A 315 -1.35 1.64 15.50
C TRP A 315 -0.88 2.93 16.08
N LEU A 316 -1.70 3.97 15.95
CA LEU A 316 -1.50 5.22 16.65
C LEU A 316 -2.49 5.27 17.79
N THR A 317 -2.00 5.39 19.01
CA THR A 317 -2.83 5.62 20.20
C THR A 317 -2.53 7.01 20.72
N THR A 318 -3.56 7.79 21.03
CA THR A 318 -3.38 9.14 21.54
C THR A 318 -4.15 9.34 22.84
N ARG A 319 -3.54 10.02 23.81
CA ARG A 319 -4.19 10.43 25.06
C ARG A 319 -4.11 11.96 25.16
N GLY A 320 -5.23 12.61 25.49
CA GLY A 320 -5.25 14.04 25.83
C GLY A 320 -4.44 14.34 27.09
N PRO A 321 -4.14 15.62 27.37
CA PRO A 321 -3.55 16.00 28.65
C PRO A 321 -4.46 15.56 29.80
N ALA A 322 -3.86 15.06 30.86
CA ALA A 322 -4.51 14.88 32.16
C ALA A 322 -4.63 16.24 32.85
#